data_AF-A0A0M8XYC3-F1
#
_entry.id   AF-A0A0M8XYC3-F1
#
_cell.length_a   1.000
_cell.length_b   1.000
_cell.length_c   1.000
_cell.angle_alpha   90.00
_cell.angle_beta   90.00
_cell.angle_gamma   90.00
#
_symmetry.space_group_name_H-M   'P 1'
#
loop_
_entity.id
_entity.type
_entity.pdbx_description
1 polymer ?
#
loop_
_entity_poly.entity_id
_entity_poly.type
_entity_poly.pdbx_seq_one_letter_code
_entity_poly.pdbx_strand_id
1 'polypeptide(L)'
;MRDLTEKVVAYESNNPDPTGTTPTENDFATVRLEIFGPDGTRIGRTEGAGRMLYRQEEDGHFVAYFGEEITLDDGNVVRAGGLVDDARLTAGEYATFPAVVVGGPLRGAIGFRQFRPVTKESHTTYESSIVLYRR
;
A
#
# COMPACT_ATOMS: atom_id res chain seq x y z
N MET A 1 -7.32 3.06 13.09
CA MET A 1 -8.25 3.52 12.04
C MET A 1 -8.67 2.32 11.22
N ARG A 2 -9.97 2.16 10.95
CA ARG A 2 -10.55 1.05 10.17
C ARG A 2 -11.46 1.63 9.08
N ASP A 3 -11.81 0.79 8.12
CA ASP A 3 -12.75 1.11 7.04
C ASP A 3 -12.34 2.37 6.24
N LEU A 4 -11.04 2.44 5.91
CA LEU A 4 -10.46 3.54 5.14
C LEU A 4 -10.62 3.28 3.65
N THR A 5 -10.77 4.36 2.90
CA THR A 5 -10.67 4.34 1.44
C THR A 5 -9.42 5.10 1.01
N GLU A 6 -8.62 4.52 0.15
CA GLU A 6 -7.46 5.21 -0.45
C GLU A 6 -7.66 5.37 -1.95
N LYS A 7 -7.46 6.59 -2.45
CA LYS A 7 -7.58 6.91 -3.88
C LYS A 7 -6.21 7.21 -4.46
N VAL A 8 -5.90 6.57 -5.57
CA VAL A 8 -4.67 6.84 -6.33
C VAL A 8 -4.79 8.20 -7.00
N VAL A 9 -3.84 9.08 -6.70
CA VAL A 9 -3.72 10.41 -7.32
C VAL A 9 -2.55 10.51 -8.29
N ALA A 10 -1.55 9.64 -8.14
CA ALA A 10 -0.48 9.47 -9.11
C ALA A 10 0.05 8.03 -9.06
N TYR A 11 0.36 7.49 -10.23
CA TYR A 11 1.01 6.19 -10.39
C TYR A 11 1.99 6.29 -11.56
N GLU A 12 3.25 5.95 -11.30
CA GLU A 12 4.31 5.94 -12.32
C GLU A 12 4.97 4.57 -12.28
N SER A 13 5.06 3.90 -13.44
CA SER A 13 5.67 2.57 -13.58
C SER A 13 6.63 2.55 -14.76
N ASN A 14 7.69 1.76 -14.66
CA ASN A 14 8.54 1.44 -15.80
C ASN A 14 7.95 0.33 -16.69
N ASN A 15 6.90 -0.36 -16.24
CA ASN A 15 6.14 -1.30 -17.04
C ASN A 15 5.05 -0.54 -17.81
N PRO A 16 5.02 -0.61 -19.16
CA PRO A 16 4.03 0.08 -19.98
C PRO A 16 2.63 -0.55 -19.90
N ASP A 17 2.45 -1.70 -19.25
CA ASP A 17 1.12 -2.28 -18.99
C ASP A 17 0.48 -1.64 -17.75
N PRO A 18 -0.50 -0.72 -17.92
CA PRO A 18 -1.16 -0.07 -16.80
C PRO A 18 -2.09 -1.01 -16.03
N THR A 19 -2.45 -2.16 -16.63
CA THR A 19 -3.39 -3.13 -16.05
C THR A 19 -2.72 -4.12 -15.10
N GLY A 20 -1.38 -4.19 -15.08
CA GLY A 20 -0.63 -5.14 -14.26
C GLY A 20 -0.82 -6.61 -14.67
N THR A 21 -1.27 -6.89 -15.89
CA THR A 21 -1.49 -8.25 -16.40
C THR A 21 -0.22 -8.90 -16.96
N THR A 22 0.81 -8.11 -17.27
CA THR A 22 2.12 -8.60 -17.74
C THR A 22 3.27 -8.16 -16.82
N PRO A 23 3.32 -8.66 -15.57
CA PRO A 23 4.39 -8.30 -14.63
C PRO A 23 5.75 -8.89 -15.05
N THR A 24 6.83 -8.20 -14.68
CA THR A 24 8.21 -8.65 -14.90
C THR A 24 9.08 -8.44 -13.65
N GLU A 25 10.19 -9.19 -13.52
CA GLU A 25 11.12 -9.05 -12.38
C GLU A 25 11.82 -7.67 -12.32
N ASN A 26 11.74 -6.88 -13.38
CA ASN A 26 12.33 -5.54 -13.43
C ASN A 26 11.33 -4.43 -13.10
N ASP A 27 10.08 -4.78 -12.83
CA ASP A 27 9.03 -3.79 -12.61
C ASP A 27 9.29 -2.99 -11.33
N PHE A 28 9.16 -1.69 -11.47
CA PHE A 28 9.25 -0.72 -10.41
C PHE A 28 8.15 0.32 -10.61
N ALA A 29 7.44 0.62 -9.54
CA ALA A 29 6.38 1.61 -9.55
C ALA A 29 6.46 2.52 -8.33
N THR A 30 6.01 3.76 -8.50
CA THR A 30 5.72 4.69 -7.41
C THR A 30 4.24 5.04 -7.41
N VAL A 31 3.71 5.29 -6.22
CA VAL A 31 2.30 5.61 -6.03
C VAL A 31 2.15 6.76 -5.04
N ARG A 32 1.19 7.64 -5.31
CA ARG A 32 0.68 8.61 -4.35
C ARG A 32 -0.81 8.38 -4.14
N LEU A 33 -1.23 8.36 -2.88
CA LEU A 33 -2.61 8.10 -2.47
C LEU A 33 -3.13 9.21 -1.57
N GLU A 34 -4.42 9.49 -1.64
CA GLU A 34 -5.16 10.22 -0.61
C GLU A 34 -5.99 9.26 0.23
N ILE A 35 -6.00 9.45 1.55
CA ILE A 35 -6.68 8.56 2.51
C ILE A 35 -7.94 9.25 3.04
N PHE A 36 -9.06 8.54 2.99
CA PHE A 36 -10.36 9.01 3.43
C PHE A 36 -10.89 8.13 4.57
N GLY A 37 -11.44 8.77 5.59
CA GLY A 37 -12.16 8.11 6.67
C GLY A 37 -13.55 7.62 6.24
N PRO A 38 -14.28 6.91 7.12
CA PRO A 38 -15.60 6.35 6.81
C PRO A 38 -16.67 7.40 6.46
N ASP A 39 -16.48 8.64 6.90
CA ASP A 39 -17.35 9.79 6.62
C ASP A 39 -17.01 10.50 5.29
N GLY A 40 -15.99 10.02 4.57
CA GLY A 40 -15.49 10.63 3.34
C GLY A 40 -14.55 11.82 3.56
N THR A 41 -14.22 12.15 4.82
CA THR A 41 -13.24 13.20 5.14
C THR A 41 -11.84 12.70 4.81
N ARG A 42 -11.02 13.53 4.14
CA ARG A 42 -9.60 13.22 3.95
C ARG A 42 -8.88 13.30 5.30
N ILE A 43 -8.08 12.28 5.60
CA ILE A 43 -7.34 12.14 6.87
C ILE A 43 -5.83 12.00 6.70
N GLY A 44 -5.35 11.96 5.46
CA GLY A 44 -3.92 11.86 5.17
C GLY A 44 -3.60 11.57 3.71
N ARG A 45 -2.35 11.17 3.50
CA ARG A 45 -1.79 10.79 2.20
C ARG A 45 -0.69 9.74 2.35
N THR A 46 -0.47 8.97 1.30
CA THR A 46 0.60 7.98 1.19
C THR A 46 1.51 8.34 0.03
N GLU A 47 2.82 8.20 0.23
CA GLU A 47 3.82 8.16 -0.84
C GLU A 47 4.54 6.81 -0.74
N GLY A 48 4.46 6.00 -1.80
CA GLY A 48 4.96 4.63 -1.79
C GLY A 48 5.73 4.27 -3.06
N ALA A 49 6.53 3.21 -2.95
CA ALA A 49 7.23 2.60 -4.07
C ALA A 49 7.23 1.07 -3.92
N GLY A 50 7.17 0.38 -5.06
CA GLY A 50 7.20 -1.08 -5.15
C GLY A 50 8.22 -1.55 -6.16
N ARG A 51 8.85 -2.69 -5.90
CA ARG A 51 9.74 -3.36 -6.84
C ARG A 51 9.45 -4.86 -6.85
N MET A 52 9.28 -5.44 -8.04
CA MET A 52 9.30 -6.89 -8.21
C MET A 52 10.69 -7.43 -7.88
N LEU A 53 10.74 -8.50 -7.09
CA LEU A 53 12.00 -9.06 -6.61
C LEU A 53 12.34 -10.37 -7.30
N TYR A 54 11.38 -11.28 -7.38
CA TYR A 54 11.57 -12.60 -7.97
C TYR A 54 10.23 -13.24 -8.32
N ARG A 55 10.29 -14.24 -9.20
CA ARG A 55 9.18 -15.16 -9.45
C ARG A 55 9.30 -16.42 -8.60
N GLN A 56 8.22 -16.80 -7.92
CA GLN A 56 8.16 -18.05 -7.15
C GLN A 56 8.20 -19.27 -8.08
N GLU A 57 8.95 -20.31 -7.69
CA GLU A 57 9.06 -21.53 -8.49
C GLU A 57 7.80 -22.41 -8.45
N GLU A 58 7.07 -22.40 -7.34
CA GLU A 58 5.94 -23.29 -7.08
C GLU A 58 4.69 -22.92 -7.89
N ASP A 59 4.31 -21.65 -7.90
CA ASP A 59 3.09 -21.13 -8.51
C ASP A 59 3.36 -20.13 -9.64
N GLY A 60 4.62 -19.71 -9.83
CA GLY A 60 4.99 -18.73 -10.85
C GLY A 60 4.54 -17.31 -10.53
N HIS A 61 4.10 -17.02 -9.29
CA HIS A 61 3.70 -15.68 -8.88
C HIS A 61 4.90 -14.76 -8.71
N PHE A 62 4.71 -13.47 -8.93
CA PHE A 62 5.74 -12.47 -8.65
C PHE A 62 5.62 -11.99 -7.21
N VAL A 63 6.75 -11.97 -6.52
CA VAL A 63 6.87 -11.37 -5.19
C VAL A 63 7.53 -10.01 -5.32
N ALA A 64 6.85 -8.99 -4.80
CA ALA A 64 7.34 -7.63 -4.71
C ALA A 64 7.63 -7.23 -3.27
N TYR A 65 8.51 -6.24 -3.10
CA TYR A 65 8.58 -5.47 -1.87
C TYR A 65 8.01 -4.08 -2.11
N PHE A 66 7.11 -3.66 -1.24
CA PHE A 66 6.58 -2.30 -1.20
C PHE A 66 7.01 -1.60 0.08
N GLY A 67 7.37 -0.33 -0.04
CA GLY A 67 7.67 0.54 1.08
C GLY A 67 7.00 1.90 0.90
N GLU A 68 6.58 2.50 2.01
CA GLU A 68 5.74 3.69 1.97
C GLU A 68 5.84 4.53 3.24
N GLU A 69 5.57 5.82 3.06
CA GLU A 69 5.39 6.80 4.11
C GLU A 69 3.98 7.37 4.05
N ILE A 70 3.28 7.34 5.18
CA ILE A 70 1.91 7.78 5.35
C ILE A 70 1.94 8.99 6.26
N THR A 71 1.51 10.14 5.75
CA THR A 71 1.35 11.37 6.54
C THR A 71 -0.12 11.55 6.85
N LEU A 72 -0.47 11.51 8.14
CA LEU A 72 -1.82 11.77 8.64
C LEU A 72 -1.98 13.24 9.00
N ASP A 73 -3.19 13.76 8.84
CA ASP A 73 -3.49 15.18 9.07
C ASP A 73 -3.44 15.58 10.57
N ASP A 74 -3.44 14.59 11.46
CA ASP A 74 -3.18 14.77 12.90
C ASP A 74 -1.68 14.93 13.24
N GLY A 75 -0.82 14.95 12.22
CA GLY A 75 0.62 15.13 12.34
C GLY A 75 1.42 13.85 12.52
N ASN A 76 0.77 12.68 12.60
CA ASN A 76 1.48 11.40 12.64
C ASN A 76 2.08 11.04 11.28
N VAL A 77 3.32 10.55 11.30
CA VAL A 77 4.00 10.01 10.12
C VAL A 77 4.28 8.53 10.37
N VAL A 78 3.72 7.67 9.54
CA VAL A 78 3.85 6.21 9.63
C VAL A 78 4.70 5.72 8.48
N ARG A 79 5.68 4.84 8.76
CA ARG A 79 6.37 4.06 7.74
C ARG A 79 5.88 2.64 7.76
N ALA A 80 5.55 2.12 6.60
CA ALA A 80 5.13 0.74 6.43
C ALA A 80 5.82 0.13 5.22
N GLY A 81 5.90 -1.19 5.20
CA GLY A 81 6.43 -1.91 4.04
C GLY A 81 6.59 -3.40 4.31
N GLY A 82 6.58 -4.18 3.25
CA GLY A 82 6.65 -5.63 3.33
C GLY A 82 6.62 -6.30 1.96
N LEU A 83 6.69 -7.63 2.00
CA LEU A 83 6.55 -8.47 0.83
C LEU A 83 5.08 -8.67 0.47
N VAL A 84 4.80 -8.71 -0.83
CA VAL A 84 3.47 -8.98 -1.39
C VAL A 84 3.62 -10.00 -2.51
N ASP A 85 2.70 -10.96 -2.55
CA ASP A 85 2.41 -11.74 -3.75
C ASP A 85 1.49 -10.91 -4.65
N ASP A 86 2.05 -10.48 -5.79
CA ASP A 86 1.38 -9.56 -6.72
C ASP A 86 0.11 -10.16 -7.34
N ALA A 87 0.13 -11.47 -7.63
CA ALA A 87 -1.02 -12.15 -8.20
C ALA A 87 -2.19 -12.20 -7.20
N ARG A 88 -1.90 -12.47 -5.93
CA ARG A 88 -2.91 -12.47 -4.86
C ARG A 88 -3.45 -11.08 -4.58
N LEU A 89 -2.59 -10.06 -4.53
CA LEU A 89 -3.03 -8.67 -4.35
C LEU A 89 -3.94 -8.23 -5.50
N THR A 90 -3.55 -8.51 -6.74
CA THR A 90 -4.35 -8.20 -7.95
C THR A 90 -5.68 -8.97 -7.97
N ALA A 91 -5.72 -10.18 -7.40
CA ALA A 91 -6.95 -10.94 -7.20
C ALA A 91 -7.90 -10.35 -6.12
N GLY A 92 -7.48 -9.28 -5.42
CA GLY A 92 -8.27 -8.61 -4.39
C GLY A 92 -8.05 -9.14 -2.97
N GLU A 93 -7.00 -9.94 -2.75
CA GLU A 93 -6.63 -10.36 -1.39
C GLU A 93 -5.98 -9.22 -0.60
N TYR A 94 -6.08 -9.31 0.72
CA TYR A 94 -5.44 -8.35 1.62
C TYR A 94 -3.93 -8.57 1.70
N ALA A 95 -3.16 -7.51 1.44
CA ALA A 95 -1.78 -7.40 1.88
C ALA A 95 -1.72 -6.83 3.31
N THR A 96 -0.71 -7.21 4.08
CA THR A 96 -0.47 -6.71 5.44
C THR A 96 0.98 -6.32 5.62
N PHE A 97 1.23 -5.07 5.99
CA PHE A 97 2.56 -4.54 6.29
C PHE A 97 2.72 -4.22 7.77
N PRO A 98 3.88 -4.53 8.38
CA PRO A 98 4.26 -3.88 9.63
C PRO A 98 4.33 -2.36 9.44
N ALA A 99 3.91 -1.64 10.46
CA ALA A 99 3.83 -0.19 10.47
C ALA A 99 4.48 0.38 11.73
N VAL A 100 5.24 1.46 11.59
CA VAL A 100 5.91 2.17 12.68
C VAL A 100 5.65 3.66 12.56
N VAL A 101 5.21 4.29 13.65
CA VAL A 101 5.05 5.75 13.69
C VAL A 101 6.40 6.40 13.96
N VAL A 102 6.90 7.16 12.99
CA VAL A 102 8.21 7.83 13.02
C VAL A 102 8.10 9.33 13.32
N GLY A 103 6.93 9.93 13.21
CA GLY A 103 6.70 11.36 13.50
C GLY A 103 5.34 11.60 14.15
N GLY A 104 5.19 12.74 14.81
CA GLY A 104 3.93 13.17 15.42
C GLY A 104 3.66 12.64 16.84
N PRO A 105 2.43 12.86 17.36
CA PRO A 105 2.06 12.57 18.75
C PRO A 105 2.17 11.09 19.16
N LEU A 106 2.08 10.16 18.19
CA LEU A 106 2.16 8.72 18.43
C LEU A 106 3.54 8.13 18.10
N ARG A 107 4.59 8.96 17.93
CA ARG A 107 5.94 8.48 17.61
C ARG A 107 6.37 7.31 18.51
N GLY A 108 6.85 6.24 17.89
CA GLY A 108 7.26 5.01 18.56
C GLY A 108 6.13 3.97 18.71
N ALA A 109 4.88 4.32 18.39
CA ALA A 109 3.82 3.34 18.24
C ALA A 109 4.11 2.40 17.05
N ILE A 110 3.66 1.17 17.18
CA ILE A 110 3.85 0.10 16.18
C ILE A 110 2.51 -0.52 15.83
N GLY A 111 2.43 -1.21 14.71
CA GLY A 111 1.26 -2.01 14.39
C GLY A 111 1.29 -2.48 12.94
N PHE A 112 0.15 -2.39 12.27
CA PHE A 112 -0.01 -2.93 10.92
C PHE A 112 -0.85 -2.01 10.05
N ARG A 113 -0.51 -2.01 8.76
CA ARG A 113 -1.39 -1.54 7.68
C ARG A 113 -1.88 -2.75 6.91
N GLN A 114 -3.17 -2.78 6.61
CA GLN A 114 -3.76 -3.77 5.72
C GLN A 114 -4.47 -3.06 4.59
N PHE A 115 -4.36 -3.57 3.36
CA PHE A 115 -5.00 -2.96 2.20
C PHE A 115 -5.29 -4.01 1.13
N ARG A 116 -6.28 -3.72 0.28
CA ARG A 116 -6.60 -4.48 -0.94
C ARG A 116 -7.21 -3.55 -2.00
N PRO A 117 -7.06 -3.84 -3.30
CA PRO A 117 -7.78 -3.10 -4.33
C PRO A 117 -9.29 -3.38 -4.29
N VAL A 118 -10.11 -2.37 -4.54
CA VAL A 118 -11.59 -2.50 -4.56
C VAL A 118 -12.10 -3.01 -5.90
N THR A 119 -11.41 -2.66 -6.98
CA THR A 119 -11.73 -3.06 -8.36
C THR A 119 -10.68 -4.02 -8.89
N LYS A 120 -11.08 -4.92 -9.80
CA LYS A 120 -10.12 -5.72 -10.59
C LYS A 120 -9.28 -4.86 -11.53
N GLU A 121 -9.73 -3.64 -11.83
CA GLU A 121 -8.87 -2.62 -12.43
C GLU A 121 -7.94 -2.08 -11.35
N SER A 122 -6.68 -2.50 -11.45
CA SER A 122 -5.56 -2.12 -10.59
C SER A 122 -5.32 -0.61 -10.60
N HIS A 123 -4.73 -0.09 -9.53
CA HIS A 123 -4.22 1.28 -9.42
C HIS A 123 -5.27 2.42 -9.41
N THR A 124 -6.48 2.20 -8.88
CA THR A 124 -7.48 3.27 -8.70
C THR A 124 -7.86 3.51 -7.23
N THR A 125 -8.43 2.50 -6.58
CA THR A 125 -8.99 2.61 -5.22
C THR A 125 -8.66 1.38 -4.39
N TYR A 126 -8.34 1.62 -3.12
CA TYR A 126 -8.08 0.57 -2.14
C TYR A 126 -9.00 0.72 -0.92
N GLU A 127 -9.39 -0.42 -0.35
CA GLU A 127 -9.89 -0.51 1.02
C GLU A 127 -8.71 -0.76 1.93
N SER A 128 -8.62 -0.04 3.05
CA SER A 128 -7.51 -0.22 3.98
C SER A 128 -7.87 -0.02 5.45
N SER A 129 -6.93 -0.42 6.31
CA SER A 129 -6.94 -0.13 7.73
C SER A 129 -5.53 0.07 8.24
N ILE A 130 -5.38 0.93 9.25
CA ILE A 130 -4.11 1.21 9.92
C ILE A 130 -4.36 1.10 11.42
N VAL A 131 -3.81 0.05 12.03
CA VAL A 131 -3.95 -0.21 13.46
C VAL A 131 -2.62 0.02 14.13
N LEU A 132 -2.60 0.95 15.10
CA LEU A 132 -1.40 1.35 15.82
C LEU A 132 -1.61 1.13 17.32
N TYR A 133 -0.61 0.55 17.96
CA TYR A 133 -0.55 0.27 19.39
C TYR A 133 0.47 1.20 20.01
N ARG A 134 0.00 2.04 20.94
CA ARG A 134 0.88 2.85 21.78
C ARG A 134 1.44 1.95 22.88
N ARG A 135 2.76 2.06 23.12
CA ARG A 135 3.38 1.44 24.29
C ARG A 135 2.93 2.14 25.57
#